data_AF-A0A945ZVS5-F1
#
_entry.id   AF-A0A945ZVS5-F1
#
_cell.length_a   1.000
_cell.length_b   1.000
_cell.length_c   1.000
_cell.angle_alpha   90.00
_cell.angle_beta   90.00
_cell.angle_gamma   90.00
#
_symmetry.space_group_name_H-M   'P 1'
#
loop_
_entity.id
_entity.type
_entity.pdbx_description
1 polymer ?
#
loop_
_entity_poly.entity_id
_entity_poly.type
_entity_poly.pdbx_seq_one_letter_code
_entity_poly.pdbx_strand_id
1 'polypeptide(L)'
;YLKKFANETDSIPMIFGGDMNSLSHLDWTKKTKKIHNNLVVPWNATEILDDLGLIDSYRKENPNPITHPGVTWDKKGRKDSHRIDYIFYKGKSIKSTKSNSYNAFFNEPIIINGKEIIYPSDHGIVVTSFKLR
;
A
#
# COMPACT_ATOMS: atom_id res chain seq x y z
N TYR A 1 1.69 -15.76 13.90
CA TYR A 1 0.73 -14.92 14.66
C TYR A 1 -0.49 -14.54 13.82
N LEU A 2 -0.32 -13.83 12.69
CA LEU A 2 -1.44 -13.35 11.85
C LEU A 2 -2.37 -14.46 11.31
N LYS A 3 -1.84 -15.66 11.03
CA LYS A 3 -2.62 -16.82 10.53
C LYS A 3 -3.85 -17.15 11.38
N LYS A 4 -3.76 -17.02 12.72
CA LYS A 4 -4.89 -17.24 13.62
C LYS A 4 -6.05 -16.30 13.27
N PHE A 5 -5.77 -15.00 13.28
CA PHE A 5 -6.78 -13.97 12.98
C PHE A 5 -7.28 -14.05 11.54
N ALA A 6 -6.40 -14.33 10.58
CA ALA A 6 -6.76 -14.50 9.18
C ALA A 6 -7.77 -15.65 8.96
N ASN A 7 -7.75 -16.69 9.79
CA ASN A 7 -8.71 -17.80 9.73
C ASN A 7 -10.07 -17.47 10.36
N GLU A 8 -10.15 -16.45 11.22
CA GLU A 8 -11.38 -16.00 11.88
C GLU A 8 -12.17 -14.98 11.03
N THR A 9 -11.63 -14.60 9.86
CA THR A 9 -12.17 -13.53 8.99
C THR A 9 -13.49 -13.84 8.29
N ASP A 10 -13.94 -15.09 8.38
CA ASP A 10 -15.30 -15.46 8.00
C ASP A 10 -16.35 -14.84 8.92
N SER A 11 -16.00 -14.58 10.19
CA SER A 11 -16.87 -13.98 11.20
C SER A 11 -16.49 -12.53 11.54
N ILE A 12 -15.19 -12.22 11.68
CA ILE A 12 -14.72 -10.89 12.08
C ILE A 12 -13.76 -10.34 11.01
N PRO A 13 -14.13 -9.30 10.25
CA PRO A 13 -13.25 -8.75 9.22
C PRO A 13 -11.97 -8.18 9.85
N MET A 14 -10.85 -8.38 9.16
CA MET A 14 -9.53 -7.92 9.56
C MET A 14 -9.07 -6.79 8.66
N ILE A 15 -8.49 -5.76 9.27
CA ILE A 15 -7.66 -4.75 8.60
C ILE A 15 -6.28 -4.81 9.25
N PHE A 16 -5.24 -4.86 8.43
CA PHE A 16 -3.84 -4.89 8.86
C PHE A 16 -3.07 -3.84 8.07
N GLY A 17 -2.36 -2.94 8.74
CA GLY A 17 -1.67 -1.87 8.04
C GLY A 17 -0.61 -1.19 8.87
N GLY A 18 0.16 -0.35 8.18
CA GLY A 18 1.33 0.35 8.71
C GLY A 18 2.48 0.35 7.70
N ASP A 19 3.62 0.87 8.16
CA ASP A 19 4.90 0.78 7.46
C ASP A 19 5.48 -0.63 7.60
N MET A 20 5.61 -1.32 6.47
CA MET A 20 6.16 -2.68 6.40
C MET A 20 7.67 -2.69 6.20
N ASN A 21 8.31 -1.53 5.95
CA ASN A 21 9.71 -1.39 5.51
C ASN A 21 10.09 -2.37 4.37
N SER A 22 9.10 -2.75 3.58
CA SER A 22 9.22 -3.70 2.49
C SER A 22 8.38 -3.23 1.32
N LEU A 23 8.91 -3.47 0.12
CA LEU A 23 8.21 -3.26 -1.13
C LEU A 23 7.19 -4.36 -1.40
N SER A 24 6.37 -4.15 -2.42
CA SER A 24 5.30 -5.06 -2.80
C SER A 24 5.74 -6.04 -3.87
N HIS A 25 5.43 -7.33 -3.63
CA HIS A 25 5.57 -8.40 -4.62
C HIS A 25 4.74 -8.14 -5.89
N LEU A 26 3.65 -7.37 -5.77
CA LEU A 26 2.79 -6.98 -6.90
C LEU A 26 3.37 -5.82 -7.72
N ASP A 27 4.35 -5.11 -7.18
CA ASP A 27 4.94 -3.92 -7.82
C ASP A 27 6.25 -4.26 -8.53
N TRP A 28 7.01 -5.25 -8.07
CA TRP A 28 8.31 -5.66 -8.62
C TRP A 28 8.20 -6.92 -9.49
N THR A 29 7.38 -6.84 -10.54
CA THR A 29 7.07 -7.95 -11.44
C THR A 29 7.81 -7.87 -12.76
N LYS A 30 7.70 -8.91 -13.60
CA LYS A 30 8.21 -8.90 -14.98
C LYS A 30 7.71 -7.70 -15.80
N LYS A 31 6.51 -7.19 -15.51
CA LYS A 31 5.88 -6.06 -16.23
C LYS A 31 6.53 -4.72 -15.88
N THR A 32 7.03 -4.58 -14.65
CA THR A 32 7.62 -3.34 -14.13
C THR A 32 9.14 -3.38 -14.05
N LYS A 33 9.78 -4.52 -14.34
CA LYS A 33 11.25 -4.67 -14.24
C LYS A 33 12.04 -3.54 -14.91
N LYS A 34 11.58 -2.98 -16.05
CA LYS A 34 12.27 -1.88 -16.74
C LYS A 34 12.41 -0.61 -15.89
N ILE A 35 11.44 -0.33 -15.02
CA ILE A 35 11.49 0.79 -14.07
C ILE A 35 12.15 0.42 -12.74
N HIS A 36 12.50 -0.86 -12.54
CA HIS A 36 13.15 -1.42 -11.35
C HIS A 36 14.51 -2.06 -11.68
N ASN A 37 15.33 -1.40 -12.52
CA ASN A 37 16.69 -1.86 -12.86
C ASN A 37 16.76 -3.29 -13.44
N ASN A 38 15.72 -3.68 -14.19
CA ASN A 38 15.52 -5.02 -14.74
C ASN A 38 15.38 -6.15 -13.71
N LEU A 39 15.11 -5.81 -12.45
CA LEU A 39 14.88 -6.76 -11.37
C LEU A 39 13.41 -7.17 -11.27
N VAL A 40 13.21 -8.41 -10.85
CA VAL A 40 11.92 -8.96 -10.40
C VAL A 40 12.19 -9.49 -9.01
N VAL A 41 11.48 -8.96 -8.01
CA VAL A 41 11.78 -9.25 -6.61
C VAL A 41 10.47 -9.66 -5.93
N PRO A 42 10.43 -10.85 -5.31
CA PRO A 42 9.20 -11.38 -4.73
C PRO A 42 8.79 -10.68 -3.43
N TRP A 43 9.68 -9.95 -2.75
CA TRP A 43 9.36 -9.23 -1.51
C TRP A 43 8.47 -10.00 -0.52
N ASN A 44 9.02 -11.10 0.01
CA ASN A 44 8.32 -12.13 0.77
C ASN A 44 7.42 -11.59 1.90
N ALA A 45 7.73 -10.44 2.51
CA ALA A 45 6.90 -9.86 3.57
C ALA A 45 5.47 -9.58 3.10
N THR A 46 5.29 -9.05 1.88
CA THR A 46 3.95 -8.78 1.33
C THR A 46 3.34 -10.02 0.68
N GLU A 47 4.16 -10.91 0.11
CA GLU A 47 3.71 -12.20 -0.45
C GLU A 47 3.10 -13.10 0.64
N ILE A 48 3.70 -13.16 1.84
CA ILE A 48 3.16 -13.92 2.98
C ILE A 48 1.77 -13.42 3.39
N LEU A 49 1.49 -12.11 3.28
CA LEU A 49 0.17 -11.57 3.59
C LEU A 49 -0.86 -11.98 2.52
N ASP A 50 -0.48 -11.97 1.24
CA ASP A 50 -1.31 -12.45 0.14
C ASP A 50 -1.60 -13.96 0.27
N ASP A 51 -0.60 -14.77 0.64
CA ASP A 51 -0.74 -16.20 0.92
C ASP A 51 -1.70 -16.49 2.10
N LEU A 52 -1.76 -15.60 3.08
CA LEU A 52 -2.74 -15.65 4.17
C LEU A 52 -4.15 -15.19 3.73
N GLY A 53 -4.30 -14.75 2.48
CA GLY A 53 -5.54 -14.27 1.87
C GLY A 53 -5.87 -12.83 2.23
N LEU A 54 -4.91 -12.04 2.72
CA LEU A 54 -5.11 -10.61 2.91
C LEU A 54 -4.93 -9.88 1.58
N ILE A 55 -5.83 -8.95 1.31
CA ILE A 55 -5.89 -8.19 0.06
C ILE A 55 -5.23 -6.83 0.27
N ASP A 56 -4.19 -6.51 -0.51
CA ASP A 56 -3.62 -5.15 -0.61
C ASP A 56 -4.67 -4.20 -1.17
N SER A 57 -5.24 -3.32 -0.34
CA SER A 57 -6.33 -2.44 -0.76
C SER A 57 -5.91 -1.45 -1.84
N TYR A 58 -4.65 -0.97 -1.80
CA TYR A 58 -4.15 0.00 -2.76
C TYR A 58 -4.05 -0.63 -4.13
N ARG A 59 -3.39 -1.80 -4.23
CA ARG A 59 -3.23 -2.49 -5.50
C ARG A 59 -4.55 -3.10 -5.99
N LYS A 60 -5.48 -3.44 -5.10
CA LYS A 60 -6.83 -3.89 -5.46
C LYS A 60 -7.61 -2.81 -6.20
N GLU A 61 -7.60 -1.58 -5.69
CA GLU A 61 -8.34 -0.46 -6.31
C GLU A 61 -7.53 0.24 -7.42
N ASN A 62 -6.19 0.08 -7.43
CA ASN A 62 -5.29 0.64 -8.44
C ASN A 62 -4.41 -0.47 -9.05
N PRO A 63 -4.91 -1.32 -9.96
CA PRO A 63 -4.22 -2.55 -10.36
C PRO A 63 -2.95 -2.34 -11.20
N ASN A 64 -2.73 -1.15 -11.78
CA ASN A 64 -1.58 -0.87 -12.62
C ASN A 64 -0.46 -0.15 -11.83
N PRO A 65 0.66 -0.82 -11.49
CA PRO A 65 1.78 -0.21 -10.75
C PRO A 65 2.54 0.86 -11.54
N ILE A 66 2.42 0.90 -12.87
CA ILE A 66 3.10 1.90 -13.69
C ILE A 66 2.35 3.24 -13.63
N THR A 67 1.02 3.22 -13.71
CA THR A 67 0.22 4.46 -13.67
C THR A 67 -0.15 4.87 -12.25
N HIS A 68 -0.21 3.91 -11.32
CA HIS A 68 -0.52 4.12 -9.92
C HIS A 68 0.55 3.44 -9.05
N PRO A 69 1.75 4.03 -8.95
CA PRO A 69 2.86 3.47 -8.20
C PRO A 69 2.59 3.47 -6.69
N GLY A 70 1.76 4.40 -6.20
CA GLY A 70 1.36 4.44 -4.80
C GLY A 70 2.47 4.81 -3.85
N VAL A 71 3.38 5.70 -4.26
CA VAL A 71 4.55 6.10 -3.46
C VAL A 71 4.11 6.60 -2.08
N THR A 72 4.74 6.05 -1.05
CA THR A 72 4.58 6.45 0.36
C THR A 72 5.90 6.72 1.04
N TRP A 73 7.03 6.61 0.35
CA TRP A 73 8.32 7.00 0.89
C TRP A 73 9.22 7.44 -0.25
N ASP A 74 9.83 8.61 -0.12
CA ASP A 74 10.70 9.17 -1.15
C ASP A 74 11.73 10.12 -0.55
N LYS A 75 12.86 10.27 -1.24
CA LYS A 75 13.94 11.19 -0.86
C LYS A 75 14.35 12.07 -2.03
N LYS A 76 14.30 13.39 -1.80
CA LYS A 76 14.77 14.40 -2.75
C LYS A 76 16.18 14.09 -3.28
N GLY A 77 16.35 14.27 -4.59
CA GLY A 77 17.64 14.09 -5.26
C GLY A 77 18.01 12.63 -5.53
N ARG A 78 17.12 11.67 -5.29
CA ARG A 78 17.31 10.25 -5.64
C ARG A 78 16.12 9.75 -6.46
N LYS A 79 16.38 8.78 -7.33
CA LYS A 79 15.32 8.04 -8.05
C LYS A 79 15.04 6.75 -7.29
N ASP A 80 14.38 6.89 -6.14
CA ASP A 80 14.25 5.82 -5.14
C ASP A 80 12.89 5.90 -4.41
N SER A 81 11.84 6.23 -5.16
CA SER A 81 10.48 6.35 -4.63
C SER A 81 9.88 4.96 -4.41
N HIS A 82 9.39 4.70 -3.20
CA HIS A 82 8.89 3.40 -2.78
C HIS A 82 7.48 3.49 -2.21
N ARG A 83 6.77 2.36 -2.29
CA ARG A 83 5.53 2.12 -1.54
C ARG A 83 5.85 1.13 -0.43
N ILE A 84 5.82 1.59 0.81
CA ILE A 84 6.15 0.78 2.00
C ILE A 84 5.07 0.83 3.08
N ASP A 85 4.11 1.73 2.94
CA ASP A 85 2.95 1.84 3.81
C ASP A 85 1.74 1.20 3.16
N TYR A 86 1.04 0.34 3.90
CA TYR A 86 -0.02 -0.49 3.35
C TYR A 86 -1.26 -0.51 4.23
N ILE A 87 -2.40 -0.76 3.57
CA ILE A 87 -3.63 -1.21 4.21
C ILE A 87 -4.02 -2.51 3.52
N PHE A 88 -3.91 -3.61 4.25
CA PHE A 88 -4.40 -4.92 3.87
C PHE A 88 -5.73 -5.21 4.56
N TYR A 89 -6.59 -6.00 3.93
CA TYR A 89 -7.86 -6.40 4.52
C TYR A 89 -8.28 -7.82 4.15
N LYS A 90 -9.10 -8.46 4.98
CA LYS A 90 -9.69 -9.78 4.71
C LYS A 90 -11.02 -9.94 5.43
N GLY A 91 -12.01 -10.56 4.76
CA GLY A 91 -13.29 -10.96 5.36
C GLY A 91 -14.46 -10.81 4.39
N LYS A 92 -15.53 -11.59 4.59
CA LYS A 92 -16.69 -11.64 3.67
C LYS A 92 -17.60 -10.40 3.76
N SER A 93 -17.58 -9.71 4.90
CA SER A 93 -18.41 -8.53 5.19
C SER A 93 -17.72 -7.20 4.89
N ILE A 94 -16.48 -7.20 4.40
CA ILE A 94 -15.70 -5.99 4.11
C ILE A 94 -15.22 -5.97 2.66
N LYS A 95 -15.30 -4.81 2.01
CA LYS A 95 -14.75 -4.59 0.67
C LYS A 95 -14.15 -3.19 0.57
N SER A 96 -12.95 -3.06 0.00
CA SER A 96 -12.45 -1.75 -0.42
C SER A 96 -13.30 -1.18 -1.55
N THR A 97 -13.47 0.14 -1.56
CA THR A 97 -14.19 0.87 -2.60
C THR A 97 -13.36 1.98 -3.23
N LYS A 98 -12.32 2.43 -2.53
CA LYS A 98 -11.33 3.40 -2.99
C LYS A 98 -10.08 3.27 -2.15
N SER A 99 -8.90 3.43 -2.76
CA SER A 99 -7.65 3.57 -2.03
C SER A 99 -6.76 4.59 -2.72
N ASN A 100 -6.26 5.59 -1.98
CA ASN A 100 -5.38 6.65 -2.49
C ASN A 100 -4.12 6.74 -1.63
N SER A 101 -3.03 7.16 -2.27
CA SER A 101 -1.77 7.53 -1.63
C SER A 101 -1.55 9.04 -1.84
N TYR A 102 -1.20 9.75 -0.78
CA TYR A 102 -0.81 11.15 -0.83
C TYR A 102 0.63 11.26 -0.37
N ASN A 103 1.50 11.90 -1.15
CA ASN A 103 2.90 12.05 -0.80
C ASN A 103 3.34 13.49 -1.01
N ALA A 104 4.16 13.99 -0.09
CA ALA A 104 4.86 15.26 -0.18
C ALA A 104 6.20 15.12 0.56
N PHE A 105 7.14 16.01 0.31
CA PHE A 105 8.38 16.02 1.08
C PHE A 105 8.21 16.74 2.41
N PHE A 106 9.02 16.37 3.40
CA PHE A 106 9.05 17.02 4.71
C PHE A 106 9.15 18.56 4.58
N ASN A 107 8.30 19.27 5.32
CA ASN A 107 8.14 20.72 5.31
C ASN A 107 7.65 21.33 3.98
N GLU A 108 7.16 20.54 3.03
CA GLU A 108 6.46 21.05 1.85
C GLU A 108 4.94 21.05 2.05
N PRO A 109 4.18 21.90 1.34
CA PRO A 109 2.72 21.87 1.42
C PRO A 109 2.15 20.62 0.74
N ILE A 110 1.13 20.03 1.36
CA ILE A 110 0.26 19.03 0.73
C ILE A 110 -1.20 19.48 0.83
N ILE A 111 -1.99 19.20 -0.21
CA ILE A 111 -3.42 19.51 -0.23
C ILE A 111 -4.22 18.22 -0.02
N ILE A 112 -4.97 18.16 1.07
CA ILE A 112 -5.87 17.04 1.38
C ILE A 112 -7.24 17.61 1.71
N ASN A 113 -8.28 17.13 1.01
CA ASN A 113 -9.66 17.61 1.16
C ASN A 113 -9.79 19.14 1.06
N GLY A 114 -9.04 19.75 0.13
CA GLY A 114 -9.04 21.21 -0.08
C GLY A 114 -8.33 22.03 1.00
N LYS A 115 -7.69 21.39 1.98
CA LYS A 115 -6.87 22.06 3.00
C LYS A 115 -5.40 21.86 2.71
N GLU A 116 -4.65 22.95 2.74
CA GLU A 116 -3.19 22.92 2.70
C GLU A 116 -2.64 22.70 4.11
N ILE A 117 -1.72 21.75 4.25
CA ILE A 117 -1.00 21.47 5.50
C ILE A 117 0.49 21.37 5.20
N ILE A 118 1.34 21.84 6.13
CA ILE A 118 2.78 21.62 6.06
C ILE A 118 3.07 20.17 6.41
N TYR A 119 3.75 19.47 5.51
CA TYR A 119 3.90 18.02 5.62
C TYR A 119 4.87 17.63 6.73
N PRO A 120 4.43 16.86 7.75
CA PRO A 120 5.21 16.65 8.97
C PRO A 120 6.09 15.39 8.94
N SER A 121 6.14 14.66 7.82
CA SER A 121 6.78 13.34 7.73
C SER A 121 7.53 13.16 6.42
N ASP A 122 8.42 12.18 6.39
CA ASP A 122 9.05 11.61 5.20
C ASP A 122 8.23 10.46 4.58
N HIS A 123 7.21 9.95 5.29
CA HIS A 123 6.25 8.98 4.79
C HIS A 123 5.01 9.66 4.21
N GLY A 124 4.44 9.06 3.17
CA GLY A 124 3.15 9.33 2.55
C GLY A 124 1.97 8.84 3.39
N ILE A 125 0.77 9.26 3.03
CA ILE A 125 -0.49 8.85 3.66
C ILE A 125 -1.22 7.89 2.73
N VAL A 126 -1.62 6.73 3.27
CA VAL A 126 -2.53 5.80 2.57
C VAL A 126 -3.91 5.90 3.18
N VAL A 127 -4.92 6.14 2.34
CA VAL A 127 -6.32 6.22 2.75
C VAL A 127 -7.15 5.23 1.94
N THR A 128 -7.74 4.26 2.64
CA THR A 128 -8.69 3.32 2.03
C THR A 128 -10.09 3.54 2.58
N SER A 129 -11.07 3.63 1.69
CA SER A 129 -12.49 3.58 2.03
C SER A 129 -13.00 2.15 1.91
N PHE A 130 -13.72 1.71 2.94
CA PHE A 130 -14.33 0.39 3.00
C PHE A 130 -15.85 0.50 3.04
N LYS A 131 -16.52 -0.44 2.38
CA LYS A 131 -17.94 -0.73 2.61
C LYS A 131 -18.06 -1.98 3.46
N LEU A 132 -18.79 -1.86 4.57
CA LEU A 132 -19.21 -2.99 5.39
C LEU A 132 -20.59 -3.48 4.92
N ARG A 133 -20.82 -4.79 5.00
CA ARG A 133 -22.13 -5.41 4.80
C ARG A 133 -22.87 -5.55 6.11
#